data_AF-A0A6N8H398-F1
#
_entry.id   AF-A0A6N8H398-F1
#
_cell.length_a   1.000
_cell.length_b   1.000
_cell.length_c   1.000
_cell.angle_alpha   90.00
_cell.angle_beta   90.00
_cell.angle_gamma   90.00
#
_symmetry.space_group_name_H-M   'P 1'
#
loop_
_entity.id
_entity.type
_entity.pdbx_description
1 polymer ?
#
loop_
_entity_poly.entity_id
_entity_poly.type
_entity_poly.pdbx_seq_one_letter_code
_entity_poly.pdbx_strand_id
1 'polypeptide(L)'
;MTARDVCLSPAEWENALVQLQLAKQLGLIDDASPKALEARRQAKNAENARLQAAGTVFYGPRQYTPAMYLQYELTRFKLDFAQPTAAIRALPVCPVITEEHKQAYYRNNPDLFTRYWGDSFPYEDVEQIIEKRLREEAYDALVQDLLRQR
;
A
#
# COMPACT_ATOMS: atom_id res chain seq x y z
N MET A 1 17.14 -10.39 -0.26
CA MET A 1 15.85 -11.09 -0.17
C MET A 1 15.53 -11.74 -1.52
N THR A 2 14.90 -12.89 -1.51
CA THR A 2 14.51 -13.69 -2.69
C THR A 2 13.05 -14.17 -2.54
N ALA A 3 12.44 -14.63 -3.64
CA ALA A 3 11.09 -15.21 -3.62
C ALA A 3 10.92 -16.32 -2.57
N ARG A 4 11.97 -17.14 -2.37
CA ARG A 4 11.97 -18.22 -1.39
C ARG A 4 11.96 -17.72 0.05
N ASP A 5 12.67 -16.63 0.33
CA ASP A 5 12.73 -16.03 1.68
C ASP A 5 11.36 -15.53 2.15
N VAL A 6 10.48 -15.17 1.21
CA VAL A 6 9.15 -14.63 1.45
C VAL A 6 8.02 -15.59 1.09
N CYS A 7 8.34 -16.83 0.72
CA CYS A 7 7.38 -17.88 0.34
C CYS A 7 6.41 -17.49 -0.80
N LEU A 8 6.88 -16.69 -1.77
CA LEU A 8 6.07 -16.27 -2.92
C LEU A 8 6.36 -17.11 -4.16
N SER A 9 5.34 -17.33 -4.99
CA SER A 9 5.51 -17.83 -6.35
C SER A 9 6.30 -16.84 -7.21
N PRO A 10 6.87 -17.26 -8.36
CA PRO A 10 7.58 -16.35 -9.25
C PRO A 10 6.72 -15.16 -9.70
N ALA A 11 5.43 -15.36 -9.97
CA ALA A 11 4.52 -14.29 -10.39
C ALA A 11 4.21 -13.30 -9.26
N GLU A 12 4.01 -13.79 -8.04
CA GLU A 12 3.80 -12.92 -6.87
C GLU A 12 5.06 -12.14 -6.50
N TRP A 13 6.23 -12.77 -6.64
CA TRP A 13 7.51 -12.10 -6.44
C TRP A 13 7.72 -10.99 -7.47
N GLU A 14 7.42 -11.26 -8.73
CA GLU A 14 7.50 -10.25 -9.79
C GLU A 14 6.55 -9.07 -9.54
N ASN A 15 5.31 -9.35 -9.11
CA ASN A 15 4.37 -8.33 -8.69
C ASN A 15 4.94 -7.47 -7.54
N ALA A 16 5.55 -8.09 -6.53
CA ALA A 16 6.18 -7.38 -5.42
C ALA A 16 7.35 -6.49 -5.88
N LEU A 17 8.18 -6.97 -6.83
CA LEU A 17 9.27 -6.18 -7.42
C LEU A 17 8.75 -4.96 -8.19
N VAL A 18 7.65 -5.12 -8.94
CA VAL A 18 7.02 -3.99 -9.64
C VAL A 18 6.49 -2.96 -8.66
N GLN A 19 5.85 -3.38 -7.57
CA GLN A 19 5.38 -2.46 -6.53
C GLN A 19 6.54 -1.70 -5.86
N LEU A 20 7.67 -2.38 -5.59
CA LEU A 20 8.89 -1.71 -5.09
C LEU A 20 9.42 -0.69 -6.10
N GLN A 21 9.39 -1.02 -7.40
CA GLN A 21 9.80 -0.10 -8.45
C GLN A 21 8.87 1.11 -8.57
N LEU A 22 7.56 0.90 -8.45
CA LEU A 22 6.58 1.99 -8.40
C LEU A 22 6.81 2.88 -7.18
N ALA A 23 7.03 2.30 -6.00
CA ALA A 23 7.33 3.05 -4.79
C ALA A 23 8.57 3.96 -4.95
N LYS A 24 9.60 3.49 -5.66
CA LYS A 24 10.76 4.32 -6.03
C LYS A 24 10.38 5.45 -6.99
N GLN A 25 9.58 5.17 -8.03
CA GLN A 25 9.12 6.21 -8.97
C GLN A 25 8.26 7.29 -8.29
N LEU A 26 7.51 6.90 -7.26
CA LEU A 26 6.71 7.79 -6.43
C LEU A 26 7.55 8.55 -5.37
N GLY A 27 8.84 8.25 -5.24
CA GLY A 27 9.73 8.87 -4.25
C GLY A 27 9.50 8.39 -2.81
N LEU A 28 8.84 7.25 -2.60
CA LEU A 28 8.57 6.68 -1.27
C LEU A 28 9.79 5.95 -0.69
N ILE A 29 10.66 5.45 -1.57
CA ILE A 29 11.93 4.78 -1.24
C ILE A 29 12.99 5.13 -2.27
N ASP A 30 14.26 5.07 -1.88
CA ASP A 30 15.38 5.39 -2.78
C ASP A 30 15.78 4.20 -3.69
N ASP A 31 15.69 2.98 -3.16
CA ASP A 31 16.12 1.75 -3.85
C ASP A 31 15.08 0.63 -3.74
N ALA A 32 14.63 0.17 -4.91
CA ALA A 32 13.66 -0.91 -5.10
C ALA A 32 14.31 -2.32 -5.09
N SER A 33 15.63 -2.41 -4.95
CA SER A 33 16.34 -3.69 -5.03
C SER A 33 15.99 -4.63 -3.86
N PRO A 34 15.98 -5.96 -4.07
CA PRO A 34 15.76 -6.92 -2.99
C PRO A 34 16.82 -6.88 -1.88
N LYS A 35 17.99 -6.29 -2.17
CA LYS A 35 19.06 -6.04 -1.19
C LYS A 35 18.69 -4.84 -0.30
N ALA A 36 18.21 -3.76 -0.88
CA ALA A 36 17.73 -2.60 -0.12
C ALA A 36 16.50 -2.92 0.73
N LEU A 37 15.56 -3.72 0.22
CA LEU A 37 14.44 -4.24 1.00
C LEU A 37 14.91 -4.97 2.27
N GLU A 38 15.88 -5.88 2.14
CA GLU A 38 16.43 -6.59 3.30
C GLU A 38 17.16 -5.65 4.25
N ALA A 39 17.90 -4.67 3.73
CA ALA A 39 18.57 -3.67 4.56
C ALA A 39 17.57 -2.83 5.39
N ARG A 40 16.45 -2.41 4.78
CA ARG A 40 15.37 -1.69 5.49
C ARG A 40 14.73 -2.56 6.58
N ARG A 41 14.49 -3.85 6.30
CA ARG A 41 13.99 -4.81 7.31
C ARG A 41 14.92 -4.92 8.51
N GLN A 42 16.22 -5.09 8.25
CA GLN A 42 17.22 -5.23 9.31
C GLN A 42 17.33 -3.94 10.14
N ALA A 43 17.30 -2.78 9.49
CA ALA A 43 17.26 -1.49 10.17
C ALA A 43 16.02 -1.37 11.07
N LYS A 44 14.83 -1.76 10.58
CA LYS A 44 13.59 -1.74 11.39
C LYS A 44 13.67 -2.67 12.60
N ASN A 45 14.22 -3.87 12.43
CA ASN A 45 14.40 -4.81 13.53
C ASN A 45 15.43 -4.33 14.55
N ALA A 46 16.52 -3.71 14.11
CA ALA A 46 17.52 -3.12 14.98
C ALA A 46 16.94 -1.95 15.80
N GLU A 47 16.09 -1.12 15.17
CA GLU A 47 15.35 -0.06 15.85
C GLU A 47 14.43 -0.64 16.94
N ASN A 48 13.61 -1.65 16.61
CA ASN A 48 12.71 -2.29 17.56
C ASN A 48 13.47 -2.93 18.73
N ALA A 49 14.60 -3.60 18.46
CA ALA A 49 15.45 -4.18 19.48
C ALA A 49 16.03 -3.11 20.42
N ARG A 50 16.45 -1.96 19.88
CA ARG A 50 16.92 -0.81 20.68
C ARG A 50 15.82 -0.25 21.57
N LEU A 51 14.62 -0.03 21.04
CA LEU A 51 13.47 0.46 21.80
C LEU A 51 13.08 -0.51 22.91
N GLN A 52 13.08 -1.81 22.61
CA GLN A 52 12.81 -2.85 23.59
C GLN A 52 13.86 -2.87 24.71
N ALA A 53 15.15 -2.79 24.37
CA ALA A 53 16.23 -2.76 25.36
C ALA A 53 16.18 -1.49 26.23
N ALA A 54 15.74 -0.36 25.67
CA ALA A 54 15.54 0.89 26.40
C ALA A 54 14.29 0.89 27.29
N GLY A 55 13.43 -0.13 27.23
CA GLY A 55 12.14 -0.15 27.94
C GLY A 55 11.12 0.85 27.40
N THR A 56 11.35 1.41 26.21
CA THR A 56 10.44 2.36 25.57
C THR A 56 9.22 1.62 25.02
N VAL A 57 8.02 2.16 25.25
CA VAL A 57 6.79 1.63 24.65
C VAL A 57 6.84 1.84 23.14
N PHE A 58 6.70 0.75 22.38
CA PHE A 58 6.53 0.77 20.93
C PHE A 58 5.47 -0.25 20.50
N TYR A 59 4.91 -0.06 19.32
CA TYR A 59 3.82 -0.87 18.79
C TYR A 59 4.27 -1.74 17.61
N GLY A 60 3.51 -2.80 17.36
CA GLY A 60 3.83 -3.78 16.31
C GLY A 60 4.73 -4.92 16.78
N PRO A 61 5.19 -5.78 15.86
CA PRO A 61 6.01 -6.92 16.20
C PRO A 61 7.41 -6.48 16.67
N ARG A 62 7.95 -7.18 17.65
CA ARG A 62 9.34 -6.96 18.11
C ARG A 62 10.36 -7.22 17.00
N GLN A 63 10.05 -8.16 16.11
CA GLN A 63 10.88 -8.51 14.97
C GLN A 63 10.01 -8.90 13.77
N TYR A 64 10.33 -8.36 12.60
CA TYR A 64 9.73 -8.73 11.33
C TYR A 64 10.50 -9.86 10.66
N THR A 65 9.79 -10.90 10.25
CA THR A 65 10.28 -11.88 9.26
C THR A 65 10.34 -11.24 7.86
N PRO A 66 11.07 -11.84 6.90
CA PRO A 66 11.09 -11.34 5.52
C PRO A 66 9.69 -11.15 4.92
N ALA A 67 8.82 -12.17 5.01
CA ALA A 67 7.46 -12.11 4.45
C ALA A 67 6.62 -11.01 5.11
N MET A 68 6.67 -10.91 6.45
CA MET A 68 5.94 -9.86 7.18
C MET A 68 6.39 -8.46 6.77
N TYR A 69 7.71 -8.27 6.62
CA TYR A 69 8.24 -6.95 6.28
C TYR A 69 7.91 -6.55 4.84
N LEU A 70 7.98 -7.50 3.89
CA LEU A 70 7.56 -7.25 2.52
C LEU A 70 6.08 -6.81 2.48
N GLN A 71 5.19 -7.57 3.13
CA GLN A 71 3.77 -7.22 3.16
C GLN A 71 3.53 -5.86 3.83
N TYR A 72 4.26 -5.55 4.90
CA TYR A 72 4.21 -4.25 5.57
C TYR A 72 4.58 -3.11 4.62
N GLU A 73 5.69 -3.22 3.87
CA GLU A 73 6.10 -2.18 2.92
C GLU A 73 5.11 -2.03 1.75
N LEU A 74 4.67 -3.14 1.15
CA LEU A 74 3.69 -3.08 0.05
C LEU A 74 2.37 -2.43 0.50
N THR A 75 1.88 -2.78 1.68
CA THR A 75 0.68 -2.15 2.27
C THR A 75 0.91 -0.67 2.52
N ARG A 76 2.06 -0.31 3.10
CA ARG A 76 2.43 1.08 3.35
C ARG A 76 2.46 1.90 2.05
N PHE A 77 3.09 1.41 0.99
CA PHE A 77 3.19 2.16 -0.27
C PHE A 77 1.81 2.45 -0.89
N LYS A 78 0.93 1.44 -0.87
CA LYS A 78 -0.45 1.62 -1.34
C LYS A 78 -1.21 2.64 -0.50
N LEU A 79 -1.04 2.63 0.82
CA LEU A 79 -1.66 3.61 1.72
C LEU A 79 -1.08 5.01 1.54
N ASP A 80 0.24 5.14 1.39
CA ASP A 80 0.92 6.42 1.13
C ASP A 80 0.42 7.03 -0.19
N PHE A 81 0.10 6.21 -1.21
CA PHE A 81 -0.55 6.68 -2.44
C PHE A 81 -2.05 7.00 -2.26
N ALA A 82 -2.77 6.16 -1.51
CA ALA A 82 -4.22 6.32 -1.28
C ALA A 82 -4.57 7.50 -0.36
N GLN A 83 -3.66 7.91 0.52
CA GLN A 83 -3.75 9.13 1.31
C GLN A 83 -2.57 10.05 0.97
N PRO A 84 -2.57 10.62 -0.24
CA PRO A 84 -1.35 11.18 -0.80
C PRO A 84 -0.95 12.46 -0.07
N THR A 85 0.33 12.50 0.29
CA THR A 85 1.03 13.71 0.74
C THR A 85 1.01 14.76 -0.37
N ALA A 86 1.31 16.01 -0.05
CA ALA A 86 1.41 17.08 -1.05
C ALA A 86 2.36 16.73 -2.21
N ALA A 87 3.45 16.02 -1.91
CA ALA A 87 4.41 15.56 -2.91
C ALA A 87 3.79 14.54 -3.89
N ILE A 88 3.05 13.55 -3.37
CA ILE A 88 2.40 12.54 -4.21
C ILE A 88 1.24 13.15 -5.01
N ARG A 89 0.49 14.09 -4.41
CA ARG A 89 -0.60 14.82 -5.10
C ARG A 89 -0.10 15.65 -6.28
N ALA A 90 1.15 16.13 -6.22
CA ALA A 90 1.76 16.88 -7.31
C ALA A 90 2.23 15.99 -8.48
N LEU A 91 2.27 14.67 -8.29
CA LEU A 91 2.67 13.75 -9.35
C LEU A 91 1.54 13.62 -10.38
N PRO A 92 1.86 13.57 -11.69
CA PRO A 92 0.86 13.47 -12.76
C PRO A 92 0.10 12.14 -12.74
N VAL A 93 0.62 11.13 -12.05
CA VAL A 93 -0.01 9.82 -11.89
C VAL A 93 -1.06 9.78 -10.79
N CYS A 94 -1.15 10.82 -9.94
CA CYS A 94 -2.15 10.88 -8.88
C CYS A 94 -3.50 11.28 -9.50
N PRO A 95 -4.55 10.45 -9.36
CA PRO A 95 -5.84 10.74 -9.97
C PRO A 95 -6.52 11.94 -9.28
N VAL A 96 -7.13 12.80 -10.09
CA VAL A 96 -8.10 13.80 -9.62
C VAL A 96 -9.46 13.10 -9.52
N ILE A 97 -9.94 12.92 -8.29
CA ILE A 97 -11.23 12.28 -8.04
C ILE A 97 -12.29 13.37 -7.88
N THR A 98 -13.31 13.32 -8.72
CA THR A 98 -14.45 14.26 -8.69
C THR A 98 -15.62 13.67 -7.89
N GLU A 99 -16.60 14.51 -7.55
CA GLU A 99 -17.84 14.06 -6.92
C GLU A 99 -18.60 13.04 -7.77
N GLU A 100 -18.64 13.24 -9.09
CA GLU A 100 -19.32 12.31 -10.00
C GLU A 100 -18.70 10.91 -9.96
N HIS A 101 -17.36 10.82 -9.90
CA HIS A 101 -16.67 9.53 -9.75
C HIS A 101 -17.07 8.83 -8.45
N LYS A 102 -17.11 9.57 -7.33
CA LYS A 102 -17.50 9.00 -6.03
C LYS A 102 -18.97 8.56 -6.01
N GLN A 103 -19.89 9.37 -6.53
CA GLN A 103 -21.30 9.01 -6.61
C GLN A 103 -21.56 7.84 -7.56
N ALA A 104 -20.84 7.77 -8.68
CA ALA A 104 -20.92 6.62 -9.59
C ALA A 104 -20.46 5.34 -8.88
N TYR A 105 -19.34 5.39 -8.15
CA TYR A 105 -18.85 4.25 -7.37
C TYR A 105 -19.86 3.77 -6.33
N TYR A 106 -20.44 4.69 -5.56
CA TYR A 106 -21.45 4.36 -4.56
C TYR A 106 -22.68 3.67 -5.17
N ARG A 107 -23.19 4.18 -6.29
CA ARG A 107 -24.36 3.60 -6.98
C ARG A 107 -24.08 2.24 -7.63
N ASN A 108 -22.86 2.04 -8.14
CA ASN A 108 -22.50 0.83 -8.87
C ASN A 108 -22.08 -0.33 -7.94
N ASN A 109 -21.76 -0.06 -6.68
CA ASN A 109 -21.30 -1.06 -5.70
C ASN A 109 -22.17 -1.07 -4.44
N PRO A 110 -23.50 -1.27 -4.55
CA PRO A 110 -24.41 -1.16 -3.40
C PRO A 110 -24.12 -2.23 -2.34
N ASP A 111 -23.60 -3.40 -2.74
CA ASP A 111 -23.23 -4.50 -1.86
C ASP A 111 -22.14 -4.11 -0.85
N LEU A 112 -21.18 -3.27 -1.26
CA LEU A 112 -20.07 -2.84 -0.40
C LEU A 112 -20.49 -1.84 0.70
N PHE A 113 -21.66 -1.20 0.56
CA PHE A 113 -22.12 -0.14 1.46
C PHE A 113 -23.40 -0.52 2.21
N THR A 114 -23.71 -1.82 2.29
CA THR A 114 -24.79 -2.33 3.14
C THR A 114 -24.28 -2.70 4.52
N ARG A 115 -25.12 -2.48 5.54
CA ARG A 115 -24.90 -2.90 6.92
C ARG A 115 -25.47 -4.30 7.14
N TYR A 116 -25.25 -4.81 8.34
CA TYR A 116 -25.69 -6.14 8.75
C TYR A 116 -27.19 -6.42 8.49
N TRP A 117 -28.06 -5.42 8.70
CA TRP A 117 -29.51 -5.56 8.50
C TRP A 117 -29.97 -5.22 7.07
N GLY A 118 -29.03 -4.98 6.14
CA GLY A 118 -29.32 -4.65 4.75
C GLY A 118 -29.64 -3.17 4.49
N ASP A 119 -29.64 -2.31 5.51
CA ASP A 119 -29.68 -0.86 5.33
C ASP A 119 -28.35 -0.34 4.76
N SER A 120 -28.41 0.64 3.85
CA SER A 120 -27.21 1.24 3.27
C SER A 120 -26.66 2.36 4.14
N PHE A 121 -25.33 2.49 4.19
CA PHE A 121 -24.70 3.70 4.73
C PHE A 121 -25.05 4.92 3.89
N PRO A 122 -25.42 6.07 4.48
CA PRO A 122 -25.49 7.34 3.75
C PRO A 122 -24.21 7.62 2.98
N TYR A 123 -24.33 8.24 1.80
CA TYR A 123 -23.17 8.54 0.95
C TYR A 123 -22.13 9.39 1.68
N GLU A 124 -22.60 10.36 2.46
CA GLU A 124 -21.79 11.30 3.23
C GLU A 124 -20.91 10.59 4.27
N ASP A 125 -21.39 9.47 4.83
CA ASP A 125 -20.64 8.68 5.82
C ASP A 125 -19.48 7.88 5.18
N VAL A 126 -19.59 7.56 3.89
CA VAL A 126 -18.65 6.67 3.17
C VAL A 126 -17.86 7.38 2.08
N GLU A 127 -18.10 8.67 1.85
CA GLU A 127 -17.47 9.47 0.80
C GLU A 127 -15.94 9.36 0.82
N GLN A 128 -15.32 9.54 1.99
CA GLN A 128 -13.86 9.45 2.14
C GLN A 128 -13.34 8.02 1.92
N ILE A 129 -14.13 7.00 2.28
CA ILE A 129 -13.80 5.60 2.07
C ILE A 129 -13.82 5.29 0.56
N ILE A 130 -14.83 5.79 -0.16
CA ILE A 130 -14.93 5.67 -1.61
C ILE A 130 -13.74 6.35 -2.28
N GLU A 131 -13.39 7.57 -1.88
CA GLU A 131 -12.24 8.26 -2.44
C GLU A 131 -10.96 7.44 -2.22
N LYS A 132 -10.76 6.91 -1.01
CA LYS A 132 -9.63 6.03 -0.71
C LYS A 132 -9.61 4.80 -1.62
N ARG A 133 -10.75 4.14 -1.82
CA ARG A 133 -10.88 2.96 -2.70
C ARG A 133 -10.53 3.28 -4.15
N LEU A 134 -11.03 4.38 -4.69
CA LEU A 134 -10.69 4.85 -6.04
C LEU A 134 -9.19 5.10 -6.20
N ARG A 135 -8.52 5.66 -5.17
CA ARG A 135 -7.06 5.84 -5.20
C ARG A 135 -6.31 4.51 -5.07
N GLU A 136 -6.79 3.58 -4.24
CA GLU A 136 -6.24 2.22 -4.14
C GLU A 136 -6.35 1.46 -5.48
N GLU A 137 -7.47 1.59 -6.18
CA GLU A 137 -7.68 1.02 -7.52
C GLU A 137 -6.76 1.66 -8.57
N ALA A 138 -6.57 2.98 -8.50
CA ALA A 138 -5.61 3.66 -9.37
C ALA A 138 -4.17 3.19 -9.12
N TYR A 139 -3.78 2.97 -7.86
CA TYR A 139 -2.48 2.36 -7.53
C TYR A 139 -2.36 0.96 -8.14
N ASP A 140 -3.38 0.12 -7.97
CA ASP A 140 -3.37 -1.25 -8.54
C ASP A 140 -3.29 -1.22 -10.07
N ALA A 141 -3.97 -0.27 -10.73
CA ALA A 141 -3.88 -0.08 -12.17
C ALA A 141 -2.46 0.28 -12.62
N LEU A 142 -1.77 1.18 -11.91
CA LEU A 142 -0.37 1.52 -12.19
C LEU A 142 0.56 0.30 -12.05
N VAL A 143 0.33 -0.54 -11.04
CA VAL A 143 1.09 -1.79 -10.85
C VAL A 143 0.85 -2.74 -12.02
N GLN A 144 -0.40 -2.89 -12.48
CA GLN A 144 -0.72 -3.75 -13.63
C GLN A 144 -0.13 -3.22 -14.93
N ASP A 145 -0.13 -1.89 -15.14
CA ASP A 145 0.48 -1.28 -16.33
C ASP A 145 1.99 -1.53 -16.38
N LEU A 146 2.68 -1.42 -15.23
CA LEU A 146 4.10 -1.74 -15.14
C LEU A 146 4.39 -3.24 -15.35
N LEU A 147 3.49 -4.13 -14.89
CA LEU A 147 3.60 -5.57 -15.14
C LEU A 147 3.45 -5.91 -16.63
N ARG A 148 2.56 -5.22 -17.36
CA ARG A 148 2.37 -5.43 -18.81
C ARG A 148 3.54 -4.94 -19.67
N GLN A 149 4.37 -4.05 -19.13
CA GLN A 149 5.54 -3.51 -19.82
C GLN A 149 6.78 -4.41 -19.73
N ARG A 150 6.71 -5.52 -18.99
CA ARG A 150 7.77 -6.52 -18.85
C ARG A 150 7.48 -7.75 -19.70
#